data_AF-A0A837HU91-F1
#
_entry.id   AF-A0A837HU91-F1
#
_cell.length_a   1.000
_cell.length_b   1.000
_cell.length_c   1.000
_cell.angle_alpha   90.00
_cell.angle_beta   90.00
_cell.angle_gamma   90.00
#
_symmetry.space_group_name_H-M   'P 1'
#
loop_
_entity.id
_entity.type
_entity.pdbx_description
1 polymer ?
#
loop_
_entity_poly.entity_id
_entity_poly.type
_entity_poly.pdbx_seq_one_letter_code
_entity_poly.pdbx_strand_id
1 'polypeptide(L)' 'MELKPEQIEKFKELHKGLDGFEKYSEDEVREIANGVANYYLTLFKIYQRVKKEKKWSIDEDIL' A
#
# COMPACT_ATOMS: atom_id res chain seq x y z
N MET A 1 11.01 0.05 -2.33
CA MET A 1 10.71 1.48 -2.47
C MET A 1 10.66 2.06 -1.08
N GLU A 2 11.16 3.29 -0.91
CA GLU A 2 11.03 4.03 0.35
C GLU A 2 10.07 5.21 0.14
N LEU A 3 9.10 5.33 1.05
CA LEU A 3 8.13 6.42 1.08
C LEU A 3 8.80 7.71 1.53
N LYS A 4 8.38 8.82 0.94
CA LYS A 4 8.82 10.15 1.36
C LYS A 4 8.24 10.52 2.72
N PRO A 5 8.88 11.41 3.50
CA PRO A 5 8.40 11.82 4.81
C PRO A 5 6.93 12.28 4.81
N GLU A 6 6.51 13.07 3.81
CA GLU A 6 5.13 13.54 3.71
C GLU A 6 4.10 12.40 3.51
N GLN A 7 4.52 11.29 2.91
CA GLN A 7 3.68 10.12 2.73
C GLN A 7 3.57 9.30 4.02
N ILE A 8 4.65 9.26 4.80
CA ILE A 8 4.65 8.65 6.15
C ILE A 8 3.75 9.46 7.09
N GLU A 9 3.80 10.79 7.05
CA GLU A 9 2.90 11.62 7.87
C GLU A 9 1.43 11.40 7.50
N LYS A 10 1.11 11.37 6.20
CA LYS A 10 -0.25 11.03 5.76
C LYS A 10 -0.67 9.62 6.19
N PHE A 11 0.24 8.66 6.19
CA PHE A 11 -0.02 7.32 6.71
C PHE A 11 -0.36 7.36 8.21
N LYS A 12 0.41 8.11 9.02
CA LYS A 12 0.13 8.32 10.45
C LYS A 12 -1.25 8.96 10.66
N GLU A 13 -1.59 10.00 9.90
CA GLU A 13 -2.88 10.69 9.99
C GLU A 13 -4.06 9.77 9.70
N LEU A 14 -3.98 8.97 8.63
CA LEU A 14 -5.05 8.05 8.23
C LEU A 14 -5.34 6.96 9.27
N HIS A 15 -4.33 6.59 10.06
CA HIS A 15 -4.41 5.55 11.08
C HIS A 15 -4.52 6.12 12.49
N LYS A 16 -4.64 7.46 12.62
CA LYS A 16 -4.80 8.15 13.90
C LYS A 16 -6.14 7.74 14.53
N GLY A 17 -6.08 7.22 15.75
CA GLY A 17 -7.26 6.73 16.48
C GLY A 17 -7.59 5.27 16.24
N LEU A 18 -6.80 4.53 15.45
CA LEU A 18 -6.86 3.07 15.47
C LEU A 18 -6.27 2.55 16.77
N ASP A 19 -7.02 1.67 17.41
CA ASP A 19 -6.66 1.14 18.71
C ASP A 19 -5.34 0.37 18.62
N GLY A 20 -4.37 0.74 19.48
CA GLY A 20 -3.02 0.17 19.47
C GLY A 20 -2.02 0.78 18.47
N PHE A 21 -2.43 1.66 17.54
CA PHE A 21 -1.50 2.32 16.61
C PHE A 21 -0.52 3.25 17.32
N GLU A 22 -0.95 3.91 18.40
CA GLU A 22 -0.13 4.84 19.19
C GLU A 22 1.04 4.16 19.95
N LYS A 23 1.06 2.82 20.00
CA LYS A 23 2.11 2.05 20.70
C LYS A 23 3.37 1.83 19.85
N TYR A 24 3.26 2.03 18.54
CA TYR A 24 4.39 1.84 17.63
C TYR A 24 5.32 3.05 17.66
N SER A 25 6.62 2.76 17.68
CA SER A 25 7.66 3.75 17.48
C SER A 25 7.63 4.31 16.06
N GLU A 26 8.29 5.46 15.85
CA GLU A 26 8.34 6.08 14.53
C GLU A 26 9.00 5.18 13.48
N ASP A 27 10.04 4.43 13.86
CA ASP A 27 10.73 3.50 12.97
C ASP A 27 9.83 2.30 12.59
N GLU A 28 9.07 1.76 13.54
CA GLU A 28 8.08 0.70 13.26
C GLU A 28 6.98 1.21 12.33
N VAL A 29 6.45 2.41 12.57
CA VAL A 29 5.46 3.03 11.68
C VAL A 29 6.02 3.22 10.27
N ARG A 30 7.28 3.66 10.16
CA ARG A 30 7.96 3.81 8.87
C ARG A 30 8.12 2.46 8.18
N GLU A 31 8.51 1.41 8.90
CA GLU A 31 8.65 0.06 8.36
C GLU A 31 7.31 -0.49 7.86
N ILE A 32 6.25 -0.38 8.66
CA ILE A 32 4.90 -0.82 8.30
C ILE A 32 4.42 -0.09 7.05
N ALA A 33 4.51 1.24 7.02
CA ALA A 33 4.05 2.05 5.89
C ALA A 33 4.78 1.65 4.59
N ASN A 34 6.10 1.47 4.65
CA ASN A 34 6.89 1.01 3.53
C ASN A 34 6.53 -0.42 3.10
N GLY A 35 6.30 -1.32 4.05
CA GLY A 35 5.86 -2.68 3.80
C GLY A 35 4.54 -2.73 3.03
N VAL A 36 3.53 -1.99 3.50
CA VAL A 36 2.21 -1.88 2.86
C VAL A 36 2.33 -1.34 1.43
N ALA A 37 3.09 -0.25 1.23
CA ALA A 37 3.29 0.33 -0.09
C ALA A 37 3.99 -0.64 -1.05
N ASN A 38 5.05 -1.32 -0.59
CA ASN A 38 5.76 -2.31 -1.40
C ASN A 38 4.88 -3.52 -1.76
N TYR A 39 4.03 -3.97 -0.84
CA TYR A 39 3.09 -5.05 -1.08
C TYR A 39 2.06 -4.66 -2.16
N TYR A 40 1.43 -3.49 -2.03
CA TYR A 40 0.48 -2.99 -3.02
C TYR A 40 1.10 -2.87 -4.41
N LEU A 41 2.32 -2.31 -4.51
CA LEU A 41 3.04 -2.18 -5.78
C LEU A 41 3.39 -3.53 -6.39
N THR A 42 3.74 -4.51 -5.55
CA THR A 42 4.01 -5.87 -6.01
C THR A 42 2.75 -6.50 -6.61
N LEU A 43 1.61 -6.40 -5.92
CA LEU A 43 0.33 -6.88 -6.43
C LEU A 43 -0.07 -6.17 -7.72
N PHE A 44 0.11 -4.85 -7.79
CA PHE A 44 -0.18 -4.07 -8.99
C PHE A 44 0.68 -4.52 -10.19
N LYS A 45 1.98 -4.76 -9.98
CA LYS A 45 2.86 -5.30 -11.03
C LYS A 45 2.45 -6.69 -11.49
N ILE A 46 2.06 -7.56 -10.55
CA ILE A 46 1.53 -8.90 -10.87
C ILE A 46 0.25 -8.76 -11.70
N TYR A 47 -0.68 -7.90 -11.28
CA TYR A 47 -1.91 -7.63 -12.01
C TYR A 47 -1.63 -7.13 -13.44
N GLN A 48 -0.73 -6.15 -13.61
CA GLN A 48 -0.33 -5.64 -14.92
C GLN A 48 0.26 -6.75 -15.80
N ARG A 49 1.09 -7.62 -15.22
CA ARG A 49 1.67 -8.76 -15.94
C ARG A 49 0.61 -9.74 -16.39
N VAL A 50 -0.30 -10.13 -15.50
CA VAL A 50 -1.42 -11.03 -15.82
C VAL A 50 -2.33 -10.41 -16.89
N LYS A 51 -2.64 -9.11 -16.79
CA LYS A 51 -3.43 -8.37 -17.80
C LYS A 51 -2.74 -8.26 -19.16
N LYS A 52 -1.41 -8.29 -19.21
CA LYS A 52 -0.65 -8.27 -20.47
C LYS A 52 -0.54 -9.65 -21.10
N GLU A 53 -0.31 -10.68 -20.29
CA GLU A 53 -0.12 -12.06 -20.74
C GLU A 53 -1.44 -12.73 -21.13
N LYS A 54 -2.53 -12.40 -20.43
CA LYS A 54 -3.88 -12.74 -20.85
C LYS A 54 -4.45 -11.53 -21.57
N LYS A 55 -4.90 -11.65 -22.82
CA LYS A 55 -6.05 -10.85 -23.32
C LYS A 55 -7.28 -11.20 -22.45
N TRP A 56 -7.23 -10.87 -21.16
CA TRP A 56 -8.29 -11.16 -20.22
C TRP A 56 -9.32 -10.05 -20.40
N SER A 57 -10.36 -10.38 -21.17
CA SER A 57 -11.65 -9.70 -21.11
C SER A 57 -12.19 -9.89 -19.69
N ILE A 58 -11.83 -8.97 -18.79
CA ILE A 58 -12.64 -8.72 -17.61
C ILE A 58 -13.66 -7.70 -18.09
N ASP A 59 -14.92 -8.11 -18.15
CA ASP A 59 -16.04 -7.20 -18.41
C ASP A 59 -15.95 -6.04 -17.39
N GLU A 60 -16.03 -4.81 -17.89
CA GLU A 60 -15.76 -3.57 -17.16
C GLU A 60 -16.80 -3.25 -16.05
N ASP A 61 -17.62 -4.20 -15.62
CA ASP A 61 -18.81 -3.98 -14.78
C ASP A 61 -18.58 -4.16 -13.26
N ILE A 62 -17.33 -4.15 -12.79
CA ILE A 62 -17.05 -4.14 -11.33
C ILE A 62 -16.02 -3.06 -11.02
N LEU A 63 -16.42 -1.79 -11.11
CA LEU A 63 -15.91 -0.67 -10.31
C LEU A 63 -16.95 0.45 -10.25
#